data_AF-A0A7Y0HQT8-F1
#
_entry.id   AF-A0A7Y0HQT8-F1
#
_cell.length_a   1.000
_cell.length_b   1.000
_cell.length_c   1.000
_cell.angle_alpha   90.00
_cell.angle_beta   90.00
_cell.angle_gamma   90.00
#
_symmetry.space_group_name_H-M   'P 1'
#
loop_
_entity.id
_entity.type
_entity.pdbx_description
1 polymer ?
#
loop_
_entity_poly.entity_id
_entity_poly.type
_entity_poly.pdbx_seq_one_letter_code
_entity_poly.pdbx_strand_id
1 'polypeptide(L)'
;IGRNDDDIKSGKSPLMNSVSAGIEKTKALVEAGADINYKTKKAETAAICALDSGGGNVTEERRTYAYYLIAEKKAKVNESYYISNPNRKFYPVDRLRDWTIELGSEEYKMKMAIVKEFANQGVSYWDTKISDDTLEHIKEIHPNNWEEYMKKY
;
A
#
# COMPACT_ATOMS: atom_id res chain seq x y z
N ILE A 1 10.57 7.98 36.21
CA ILE A 1 9.84 8.71 35.15
C ILE A 1 9.05 7.65 34.39
N GLY A 2 7.74 7.63 34.61
CA GLY A 2 6.86 6.55 34.14
C GLY A 2 6.88 6.46 32.62
N ARG A 3 6.91 5.23 32.11
CA ARG A 3 6.46 4.97 30.74
C ARG A 3 4.99 5.40 30.71
N ASN A 4 4.68 6.39 29.91
CA ASN A 4 3.28 6.78 29.70
C ASN A 4 2.58 5.58 29.08
N ASP A 5 1.58 5.05 29.78
CA ASP A 5 0.63 4.02 29.34
C ASP A 5 -0.29 4.49 28.19
N ASP A 6 0.20 5.42 27.36
CA ASP A 6 -0.34 5.79 26.05
C ASP A 6 0.23 4.89 24.95
N ASP A 7 0.66 3.68 25.31
CA ASP A 7 0.61 2.49 24.45
C ASP A 7 -0.85 2.23 24.08
N ILE A 8 -1.41 3.15 23.29
CA ILE A 8 -2.66 3.03 22.58
C ILE A 8 -2.56 1.67 21.90
N LYS A 9 -3.28 0.65 22.41
CA LYS A 9 -3.62 -0.53 21.62
C LYS A 9 -3.91 0.02 20.24
N SER A 10 -3.11 -0.37 19.24
CA SER A 10 -3.02 0.28 17.93
C SER A 10 -4.36 0.44 17.21
N GLY A 11 -5.43 -0.15 17.76
CA GLY A 11 -6.76 -0.21 17.22
C GLY A 11 -6.81 -1.20 16.08
N LYS A 12 -5.72 -1.93 15.79
CA LYS A 12 -5.65 -2.77 14.60
C LYS A 12 -6.68 -3.89 14.64
N SER A 13 -7.42 -4.04 13.55
CA SER A 13 -8.35 -5.16 13.38
C SER A 13 -7.58 -6.48 13.16
N PRO A 14 -8.24 -7.64 13.34
CA PRO A 14 -7.66 -8.93 12.97
C PRO A 14 -7.16 -8.96 11.52
N LEU A 15 -7.88 -8.32 10.60
CA LEU A 15 -7.51 -8.25 9.17
C LEU A 15 -6.24 -7.42 8.95
N MET A 16 -6.02 -6.34 9.71
CA MET A 16 -4.76 -5.60 9.64
C MET A 16 -3.58 -6.44 10.13
N ASN A 17 -3.77 -7.20 11.22
CA ASN A 17 -2.72 -8.04 11.80
C ASN A 17 -2.43 -9.30 10.96
N SER A 18 -3.31 -9.68 10.03
CA SER A 18 -3.07 -10.83 9.15
C SER A 18 -2.16 -10.50 7.96
N VAL A 19 -1.94 -9.21 7.66
CA VAL A 19 -0.99 -8.78 6.63
C VAL A 19 0.41 -9.24 7.03
N SER A 20 1.11 -9.97 6.15
CA SER A 20 2.38 -10.66 6.44
C SER A 20 2.31 -11.90 7.34
N ALA A 21 1.12 -12.39 7.69
CA ALA A 21 0.95 -13.62 8.49
C ALA A 21 0.57 -14.86 7.65
N GLY A 22 0.58 -14.74 6.32
CA GLY A 22 0.13 -15.72 5.33
C GLY A 22 -1.14 -15.23 4.61
N ILE A 23 -1.12 -15.19 3.28
CA ILE A 23 -2.22 -14.63 2.46
C ILE A 23 -3.55 -15.34 2.73
N GLU A 24 -3.52 -16.65 2.97
CA GLU A 24 -4.72 -17.46 3.24
C GLU A 24 -5.44 -17.04 4.53
N LYS A 25 -4.73 -16.54 5.54
CA LYS A 25 -5.38 -15.99 6.75
C LYS A 25 -6.11 -14.69 6.44
N THR A 26 -5.53 -13.85 5.60
CA THR A 26 -6.15 -12.59 5.16
C THR A 26 -7.41 -12.89 4.35
N LYS A 27 -7.35 -13.85 3.42
CA LYS A 27 -8.51 -14.30 2.64
C LYS A 27 -9.62 -14.86 3.53
N ALA A 28 -9.28 -15.77 4.45
CA ALA A 28 -10.24 -16.38 5.36
C ALA A 28 -10.96 -15.33 6.24
N LEU A 29 -10.24 -14.30 6.71
CA LEU A 29 -10.86 -13.21 7.47
C LEU A 29 -11.82 -12.37 6.62
N VAL A 30 -11.44 -12.03 5.39
CA VAL A 30 -12.34 -11.31 4.46
C VAL A 30 -13.59 -12.15 4.15
N GLU A 31 -13.41 -13.44 3.89
CA GLU A 31 -14.50 -14.38 3.60
C GLU A 31 -15.42 -14.61 4.81
N ALA A 32 -14.87 -14.54 6.03
CA ALA A 32 -15.63 -14.57 7.27
C ALA A 32 -16.36 -13.24 7.58
N GLY A 33 -16.27 -12.24 6.71
CA GLY A 33 -16.98 -10.96 6.85
C GLY A 33 -16.25 -9.92 7.70
N ALA A 34 -14.92 -10.02 7.85
CA ALA A 34 -14.15 -8.95 8.47
C ALA A 34 -14.39 -7.61 7.72
N ASP A 35 -14.58 -6.53 8.48
CA ASP A 35 -14.72 -5.20 7.89
C ASP A 35 -13.40 -4.78 7.20
N ILE A 36 -13.40 -4.88 5.88
CA ILE A 36 -12.26 -4.56 5.03
C ILE A 36 -11.82 -3.10 5.13
N ASN A 37 -12.75 -2.21 5.48
CA ASN A 37 -12.55 -0.77 5.56
C ASN A 37 -12.47 -0.27 7.00
N TYR A 38 -12.32 -1.17 7.98
CA TYR A 38 -12.10 -0.79 9.36
C TYR A 38 -10.89 0.15 9.46
N LYS A 39 -11.05 1.23 10.22
CA LYS A 39 -10.04 2.27 10.41
C LYS A 39 -9.61 2.38 11.87
N THR A 40 -8.31 2.50 12.10
CA THR A 40 -7.79 2.87 13.41
C THR A 40 -8.04 4.36 13.70
N LYS A 41 -7.69 4.83 14.90
CA LYS A 41 -7.71 6.28 15.23
C LYS A 41 -6.85 7.13 14.28
N LYS A 42 -5.86 6.53 13.63
CA LYS A 42 -4.99 7.18 12.65
C LYS A 42 -5.50 7.03 11.21
N ALA A 43 -6.71 6.51 11.03
CA ALA A 43 -7.30 6.15 9.74
C ALA A 43 -6.50 5.12 8.93
N GLU A 44 -5.62 4.36 9.59
CA GLU A 44 -4.95 3.21 8.96
C GLU A 44 -5.98 2.11 8.68
N THR A 45 -5.88 1.44 7.52
CA THR A 45 -6.72 0.31 7.07
C THR A 45 -5.83 -0.90 6.75
N ALA A 46 -6.41 -2.09 6.59
CA ALA A 46 -5.65 -3.28 6.16
C ALA A 46 -5.00 -3.08 4.78
N ALA A 47 -5.66 -2.36 3.87
CA ALA A 47 -5.10 -2.01 2.56
C ALA A 47 -3.85 -1.11 2.67
N ILE A 48 -3.84 -0.15 3.60
CA ILE A 48 -2.67 0.69 3.88
C ILE A 48 -1.52 -0.16 4.43
N CYS A 49 -1.78 -1.04 5.40
CA CYS A 49 -0.76 -1.95 5.92
C CYS A 49 -0.16 -2.83 4.79
N ALA A 50 -1.00 -3.30 3.87
CA ALA A 50 -0.56 -4.12 2.75
C ALA A 50 0.32 -3.33 1.76
N LEU A 51 -0.06 -2.09 1.42
CA LEU A 51 0.73 -1.21 0.58
C LEU A 51 2.10 -0.88 1.20
N ASP A 52 2.12 -0.55 2.50
CA ASP A 52 3.36 -0.30 3.25
C ASP A 52 4.26 -1.55 3.28
N SER A 53 3.68 -2.75 3.38
CA SER A 53 4.45 -4.01 3.42
C SER A 53 5.04 -4.44 2.07
N GLY A 54 4.47 -3.96 0.95
CA GLY A 54 4.81 -4.37 -0.41
C GLY A 54 5.81 -3.47 -1.14
N GLY A 55 6.25 -2.37 -0.52
CA GLY A 55 7.23 -1.43 -1.08
C GLY A 55 8.69 -1.89 -0.95
N GLY A 56 9.56 -1.35 -1.80
CA GLY A 56 10.99 -1.68 -1.83
C GLY A 56 11.30 -3.11 -2.32
N ASN A 57 12.50 -3.60 -1.97
CA ASN A 57 12.97 -4.93 -2.36
C ASN A 57 12.40 -6.04 -1.44
N VAL A 58 11.11 -6.30 -1.58
CA VAL A 58 10.38 -7.35 -0.86
C VAL A 58 9.92 -8.46 -1.79
N THR A 59 9.47 -9.58 -1.22
CA THR A 59 8.96 -10.74 -1.96
C THR A 59 7.64 -10.43 -2.64
N GLU A 60 7.38 -11.11 -3.77
CA GLU A 60 6.11 -11.03 -4.51
C GLU A 60 4.91 -11.32 -3.60
N GLU A 61 5.08 -12.26 -2.66
CA GLU A 61 4.07 -12.64 -1.68
C GLU A 61 3.53 -11.41 -0.92
N ARG A 62 4.38 -10.45 -0.53
CA ARG A 62 3.92 -9.27 0.21
C ARG A 62 3.03 -8.36 -0.63
N ARG A 63 3.27 -8.30 -1.94
CA ARG A 63 2.44 -7.50 -2.86
C ARG A 63 1.06 -8.14 -3.12
N THR A 64 0.94 -9.46 -2.91
CA THR A 64 -0.36 -10.17 -3.06
C THR A 64 -1.43 -9.67 -2.10
N TYR A 65 -1.07 -9.23 -0.89
CA TYR A 65 -2.03 -8.72 0.09
C TYR A 65 -2.70 -7.44 -0.41
N ALA A 66 -1.92 -6.50 -0.97
CA ALA A 66 -2.46 -5.24 -1.47
C ALA A 66 -3.32 -5.46 -2.72
N TYR A 67 -2.84 -6.32 -3.63
CA TYR A 67 -3.61 -6.72 -4.81
C TYR A 67 -4.96 -7.34 -4.43
N TYR A 68 -4.97 -8.32 -3.51
CA TYR A 68 -6.19 -8.96 -3.06
C TYR A 68 -7.16 -7.96 -2.41
N LEU A 69 -6.69 -7.20 -1.41
CA LEU A 69 -7.56 -6.28 -0.66
C LEU A 69 -8.10 -5.16 -1.54
N ILE A 70 -7.26 -4.58 -2.40
CA ILE A 70 -7.61 -3.39 -3.18
C ILE A 70 -8.26 -3.81 -4.51
N ALA A 71 -7.52 -4.52 -5.36
CA ALA A 71 -7.98 -4.81 -6.72
C ALA A 71 -9.13 -5.82 -6.75
N GLU A 72 -9.09 -6.88 -5.93
CA GLU A 72 -10.14 -7.90 -5.93
C GLU A 72 -11.30 -7.55 -4.98
N LYS A 73 -10.98 -7.09 -3.77
CA LYS A 73 -11.97 -6.86 -2.70
C LYS A 73 -12.41 -5.41 -2.54
N LYS A 74 -11.88 -4.49 -3.37
CA LYS A 74 -12.34 -3.10 -3.48
C LYS A 74 -12.24 -2.33 -2.17
N ALA A 75 -11.20 -2.60 -1.38
CA ALA A 75 -10.89 -1.81 -0.20
C ALA A 75 -10.75 -0.33 -0.57
N LYS A 76 -11.24 0.56 0.29
CA LYS A 76 -11.17 2.00 0.10
C LYS A 76 -9.73 2.48 0.24
N VAL A 77 -9.27 3.22 -0.77
CA VAL A 77 -7.91 3.76 -0.88
C VAL A 77 -7.89 5.25 -1.28
N ASN A 78 -9.03 5.93 -1.18
CA ASN A 78 -9.20 7.34 -1.54
C ASN A 78 -9.20 8.31 -0.33
N GLU A 79 -8.89 7.81 0.86
CA GLU A 79 -8.85 8.62 2.07
C GLU A 79 -7.43 8.73 2.62
N SER A 80 -7.12 9.89 3.22
CA SER A 80 -5.83 10.11 3.88
C SER A 80 -5.74 9.41 5.23
N TYR A 81 -4.52 9.12 5.66
CA TYR A 81 -4.21 8.58 6.98
C TYR A 81 -3.02 9.30 7.64
N TYR A 82 -2.76 8.95 8.90
CA TYR A 82 -1.70 9.55 9.72
C TYR A 82 -0.74 8.48 10.23
N ILE A 83 0.55 8.83 10.36
CA ILE A 83 1.57 7.91 10.88
C ILE A 83 2.03 8.39 12.26
N SER A 84 2.72 9.52 12.29
CA SER A 84 3.35 10.10 13.50
C SER A 84 2.85 11.51 13.80
N ASN A 85 2.86 12.40 12.80
CA ASN A 85 2.39 13.77 12.94
C ASN A 85 0.91 13.87 12.51
N PRO A 86 -0.01 14.24 13.43
CA PRO A 86 -1.44 14.37 13.11
C PRO A 86 -1.73 15.53 12.14
N ASN A 87 -0.77 16.42 11.88
CA ASN A 87 -0.90 17.51 10.92
C ASN A 87 -0.42 17.15 9.52
N ARG A 88 0.22 15.98 9.34
CA ARG A 88 0.69 15.51 8.03
C ARG A 88 -0.15 14.33 7.57
N LYS A 89 -0.91 14.55 6.51
CA LYS A 89 -1.69 13.53 5.82
C LYS A 89 -0.79 12.76 4.86
N PHE A 90 -1.02 11.45 4.80
CA PHE A 90 -0.48 10.55 3.80
C PHE A 90 -1.64 9.94 3.01
N TYR A 91 -1.42 9.60 1.75
CA TYR A 91 -2.42 8.96 0.91
C TYR A 91 -1.94 7.56 0.50
N PRO A 92 -2.86 6.58 0.36
CA PRO A 92 -2.46 5.23 -0.05
C PRO A 92 -1.76 5.20 -1.41
N VAL A 93 -2.09 6.12 -2.32
CA VAL A 93 -1.44 6.23 -3.64
C VAL A 93 0.04 6.58 -3.53
N ASP A 94 0.44 7.34 -2.50
CA ASP A 94 1.85 7.67 -2.23
C ASP A 94 2.65 6.38 -1.98
N ARG A 95 2.04 5.39 -1.31
CA ARG A 95 2.69 4.11 -1.01
C ARG A 95 2.84 3.23 -2.23
N LEU A 96 1.83 3.20 -3.11
CA LEU A 96 1.96 2.51 -4.39
C LEU A 96 3.01 3.18 -5.30
N ARG A 97 3.18 4.50 -5.16
CA ARG A 97 4.23 5.27 -5.85
C ARG A 97 5.64 4.97 -5.35
N ASP A 98 5.82 4.28 -4.22
CA ASP A 98 7.13 3.82 -3.75
C ASP A 98 7.50 2.43 -4.29
N TRP A 99 6.62 1.78 -5.06
CA TRP A 99 6.83 0.42 -5.58
C TRP A 99 7.60 0.44 -6.90
N THR A 100 8.90 0.19 -6.85
CA THR A 100 9.78 -0.02 -8.01
C THR A 100 9.73 -1.48 -8.46
N ILE A 101 9.08 -1.75 -9.59
CA ILE A 101 8.79 -3.09 -10.10
C ILE A 101 9.26 -3.23 -11.54
N GLU A 102 9.79 -4.39 -11.91
CA GLU A 102 10.17 -4.71 -13.28
C GLU A 102 8.96 -4.66 -14.23
N LEU A 103 9.06 -3.89 -15.31
CA LEU A 103 7.97 -3.73 -16.28
C LEU A 103 7.62 -5.06 -16.96
N GLY A 104 6.32 -5.35 -17.06
CA GLY A 104 5.82 -6.56 -17.72
C GLY A 104 5.80 -7.82 -16.85
N SER A 105 6.42 -7.79 -15.66
CA SER A 105 6.31 -8.85 -14.66
C SER A 105 4.86 -9.06 -14.17
N GLU A 106 4.60 -10.19 -13.53
CA GLU A 106 3.29 -10.43 -12.88
C GLU A 106 3.00 -9.40 -11.79
N GLU A 107 4.02 -8.98 -11.04
CA GLU A 107 3.90 -7.94 -10.03
C GLU A 107 3.52 -6.57 -10.63
N TYR A 108 4.06 -6.26 -11.81
CA TYR A 108 3.69 -5.04 -12.52
C TYR A 108 2.22 -5.07 -12.94
N LYS A 109 1.72 -6.22 -13.42
CA LYS A 109 0.29 -6.40 -13.72
C LYS A 109 -0.56 -6.22 -12.46
N MET A 110 -0.13 -6.76 -11.33
CA MET A 110 -0.80 -6.57 -10.03
C MET A 110 -0.81 -5.10 -9.62
N LYS A 111 0.33 -4.39 -9.70
CA LYS A 111 0.43 -2.95 -9.43
C LYS A 111 -0.54 -2.18 -10.32
N MET A 112 -0.60 -2.48 -11.61
CA MET A 112 -1.52 -1.82 -12.55
C MET A 112 -2.99 -2.12 -12.27
N ALA A 113 -3.33 -3.32 -11.77
CA ALA A 113 -4.68 -3.62 -11.30
C ALA A 113 -5.06 -2.76 -10.08
N ILE A 114 -4.11 -2.53 -9.16
CA ILE A 114 -4.29 -1.61 -8.04
C ILE A 114 -4.43 -0.16 -8.54
N VAL A 115 -3.60 0.28 -9.50
CA VAL A 115 -3.71 1.62 -10.14
C VAL A 115 -5.09 1.82 -10.75
N LYS A 116 -5.61 0.82 -11.47
CA LYS A 116 -6.97 0.87 -12.02
C LYS A 116 -8.01 1.06 -10.92
N GLU A 117 -7.85 0.39 -9.78
CA GLU A 117 -8.77 0.55 -8.66
C GLU A 117 -8.66 1.93 -7.98
N PHE A 118 -7.45 2.49 -7.86
CA PHE A 118 -7.29 3.89 -7.44
C PHE A 118 -8.07 4.84 -8.37
N ALA A 119 -7.95 4.67 -9.69
CA ALA A 119 -8.69 5.48 -10.66
C ALA A 119 -10.21 5.32 -10.52
N ASN A 120 -10.71 4.09 -10.30
CA ASN A 120 -12.14 3.84 -10.04
C ASN A 120 -12.66 4.58 -8.80
N GLN A 121 -11.78 4.82 -7.82
CA GLN A 121 -12.11 5.56 -6.59
C GLN A 121 -11.80 7.06 -6.68
N GLY A 122 -11.46 7.56 -7.87
CA GLY A 122 -11.20 8.99 -8.14
C GLY A 122 -9.80 9.45 -7.75
N VAL A 123 -8.85 8.53 -7.56
CA VAL A 123 -7.46 8.84 -7.20
C VAL A 123 -6.55 8.68 -8.41
N SER A 124 -5.87 9.74 -8.81
CA SER A 124 -4.95 9.69 -9.94
C SER A 124 -3.57 9.21 -9.49
N TYR A 125 -3.20 7.99 -9.88
CA TYR A 125 -1.83 7.51 -9.73
C TYR A 125 -0.86 8.37 -10.54
N TRP A 126 -1.14 8.55 -11.83
CA TRP A 126 -0.27 9.20 -12.81
C TRP A 126 0.06 10.67 -12.49
N ASP A 127 -0.87 11.38 -11.84
CA ASP A 127 -0.65 12.79 -11.43
C ASP A 127 -0.03 12.91 -10.02
N THR A 128 0.03 11.81 -9.26
CA THR A 128 0.65 11.80 -7.93
C THR A 128 2.16 11.95 -8.07
N LYS A 129 2.74 12.92 -7.34
CA LYS A 129 4.18 13.18 -7.33
C LYS A 129 4.96 11.93 -6.89
N ILE A 130 5.99 11.57 -7.64
CA ILE A 130 6.97 10.55 -7.25
C ILE A 130 7.96 11.17 -6.26
N SER A 131 8.23 10.46 -5.16
CA SER A 131 9.18 10.94 -4.15
C SER A 131 10.60 11.00 -4.72
N ASP A 132 11.42 11.92 -4.20
CA ASP A 132 12.80 12.07 -4.66
C ASP A 132 13.59 10.77 -4.40
N ASP A 133 13.35 10.12 -3.26
CA ASP A 133 13.92 8.82 -2.88
C ASP A 133 13.56 7.71 -3.88
N THR A 134 12.29 7.62 -4.29
CA THR A 134 11.87 6.65 -5.31
C THR A 134 12.51 6.93 -6.65
N LEU A 135 12.58 8.21 -7.06
CA LEU A 135 13.20 8.59 -8.32
C LEU A 135 14.70 8.26 -8.32
N GLU A 136 15.40 8.48 -7.21
CA GLU A 136 16.79 8.09 -7.02
C GLU A 136 16.93 6.57 -7.14
N HIS A 137 16.10 5.80 -6.43
CA HIS A 137 16.14 4.35 -6.51
C HIS A 137 15.88 3.82 -7.93
N ILE A 138 14.90 4.40 -8.66
CA ILE A 138 14.64 4.05 -10.06
C ILE A 138 15.89 4.29 -10.92
N LYS A 139 16.61 5.40 -10.72
CA LYS A 139 17.86 5.68 -11.45
C LYS A 139 18.96 4.69 -11.11
N GLU A 140 19.02 4.17 -9.89
CA GLU A 140 19.99 3.14 -9.49
C GLU A 140 19.72 1.81 -10.19
N ILE A 141 18.46 1.37 -10.27
CA ILE A 141 18.09 0.07 -10.87
C ILE A 141 17.96 0.13 -12.40
N HIS A 142 17.71 1.32 -12.97
CA HIS A 142 17.54 1.57 -14.40
C HIS A 142 18.48 2.69 -14.91
N PRO A 143 19.81 2.60 -14.71
CA PRO A 143 20.73 3.73 -14.95
C PRO A 143 20.75 4.22 -16.40
N ASN A 144 20.50 3.33 -17.36
CA ASN A 144 20.57 3.63 -18.79
C ASN A 144 19.20 3.92 -19.43
N ASN A 145 18.09 3.68 -18.73
CA ASN A 145 16.74 3.76 -19.30
C ASN A 145 15.65 4.23 -18.31
N TRP A 146 16.02 4.85 -17.19
CA TRP A 146 15.08 5.32 -16.17
C TRP A 146 14.00 6.27 -16.75
N GLU A 147 14.32 7.12 -17.72
CA GLU A 147 13.34 8.00 -18.37
C GLU A 147 12.28 7.22 -19.16
N GLU A 148 12.67 6.14 -19.84
CA GLU A 148 11.72 5.28 -20.54
C GLU A 148 10.88 4.48 -19.55
N TYR A 149 11.52 3.98 -18.50
CA TYR A 149 10.86 3.28 -17.40
C TYR A 149 9.77 4.16 -16.78
N MET A 150 10.09 5.42 -16.47
CA MET A 150 9.18 6.39 -15.85
C MET A 150 7.93 6.70 -16.69
N LYS A 151 7.97 6.54 -18.02
CA LYS A 151 6.78 6.71 -18.87
C LYS A 151 5.74 5.60 -18.68
N LYS A 152 6.18 4.45 -18.17
CA LYS A 152 5.37 3.25 -17.96
C LYS A 152 5.21 2.91 -16.46
N TYR A 153 5.82 3.69 -15.58
CA TYR A 153 5.95 3.46 -14.14
C TYR A 153 4.71 3.87 -13.32
#